data_AF-A0A242MNH9-F1
#
_entry.id   AF-A0A242MNH9-F1
#
_cell.length_a   1.000
_cell.length_b   1.000
_cell.length_c   1.000
_cell.angle_alpha   90.00
_cell.angle_beta   90.00
_cell.angle_gamma   90.00
#
_symmetry.space_group_name_H-M   'P 1'
#
loop_
_entity.id
_entity.type
_entity.pdbx_description
1 polymer ?
#
loop_
_entity_poly.entity_id
_entity_poly.type
_entity_poly.pdbx_seq_one_letter_code
_entity_poly.pdbx_strand_id
1 'polypeptide(L)'
;MALREAVPEWRFYPAVLGLQAMRGIQFTTAIGMLSELGDLSRFEHPRQLMAWLGVTPSEYSSGERGRQGSITKTGNSYARKLLVEAAWSYRFPARVSTDIQRRQEGIPKPITDRAWDAQLRLCRRYRKLAERGKNANIAVVAVARELAGFIWDIGRLSMSQAVPDGAQPTHQLHHAGH
;
A
#
# COMPACT_ATOMS: atom_id res chain seq x y z
N MET A 1 11.73 -5.96 21.12
CA MET A 1 12.82 -5.02 20.77
C MET A 1 13.55 -5.46 19.50
N ALA A 2 13.95 -6.74 19.37
CA ALA A 2 14.67 -7.29 18.22
C ALA A 2 14.21 -6.85 16.81
N LEU A 3 12.89 -6.76 16.54
CA LEU A 3 12.41 -6.39 15.21
C LEU A 3 12.71 -4.92 14.84
N ARG A 4 12.73 -4.00 15.81
CA ARG A 4 13.07 -2.58 15.54
C ARG A 4 14.57 -2.37 15.32
N GLU A 5 15.40 -3.28 15.80
CA GLU A 5 16.85 -3.25 15.66
C GLU A 5 17.31 -3.91 14.35
N ALA A 6 16.63 -4.98 13.90
CA ALA A 6 17.02 -5.70 12.69
C ALA A 6 16.45 -5.12 11.39
N VAL A 7 15.33 -4.39 11.46
CA VAL A 7 14.61 -3.89 10.27
C VAL A 7 15.31 -2.73 9.54
N PRO A 8 16.07 -1.83 10.17
CA PRO A 8 16.82 -0.78 9.45
C PRO A 8 17.77 -1.32 8.38
N GLU A 9 18.39 -2.48 8.62
CA GLU A 9 19.29 -3.16 7.68
C GLU A 9 18.54 -3.92 6.57
N TRP A 10 17.22 -4.05 6.68
CA TRP A 10 16.43 -4.77 5.69
C TRP A 10 16.30 -3.93 4.42
N ARG A 11 16.58 -4.53 3.25
CA ARG A 11 16.47 -3.84 1.94
C ARG A 11 15.10 -3.18 1.67
N PHE A 12 14.03 -3.61 2.35
CA PHE A 12 12.69 -3.03 2.22
C PHE A 12 12.38 -1.97 3.28
N TYR A 13 13.35 -1.59 4.12
CA TYR A 13 13.18 -0.58 5.15
C TYR A 13 12.59 0.74 4.64
N PRO A 14 12.98 1.25 3.46
CA PRO A 14 12.35 2.46 2.96
C PRO A 14 10.86 2.29 2.67
N ALA A 15 10.45 1.15 2.10
CA ALA A 15 9.05 0.80 1.94
C ALA A 15 8.34 0.64 3.30
N VAL A 16 9.01 0.07 4.32
CA VAL A 16 8.46 -0.01 5.69
C VAL A 16 8.15 1.40 6.23
N LEU A 17 9.05 2.37 6.04
CA LEU A 17 8.83 3.76 6.45
C LEU A 17 7.69 4.39 5.66
N GLY A 18 7.72 4.33 4.32
CA GLY A 18 6.70 4.96 3.49
C GLY A 18 5.30 4.41 3.73
N LEU A 19 5.14 3.10 3.92
CA LEU A 19 3.83 2.53 4.25
C LEU A 19 3.28 3.01 5.60
N GLN A 20 4.14 3.32 6.57
CA GLN A 20 3.72 3.85 7.88
C GLN A 20 3.19 5.29 7.82
N ALA A 21 3.45 6.03 6.74
CA ALA A 21 2.84 7.34 6.50
C ALA A 21 1.31 7.24 6.38
N MET A 22 0.78 6.05 6.05
CA MET A 22 -0.65 5.79 5.95
C MET A 22 -1.28 5.51 7.32
N ARG A 23 -2.46 6.12 7.57
CA ARG A 23 -3.18 6.05 8.83
C ARG A 23 -3.39 4.63 9.38
N GLY A 24 -3.72 3.68 8.50
CA GLY A 24 -4.07 2.31 8.88
C GLY A 24 -2.90 1.32 8.95
N ILE A 25 -1.67 1.74 8.64
CA ILE A 25 -0.52 0.84 8.62
C ILE A 25 0.47 1.24 9.72
N GLN A 26 0.68 0.32 10.65
CA GLN A 26 1.70 0.43 11.70
C GLN A 26 2.96 -0.34 11.31
N PHE A 27 4.05 -0.13 12.05
CA PHE A 27 5.34 -0.78 11.84
C PHE A 27 5.23 -2.30 11.62
N THR A 28 4.54 -3.02 12.52
CA THR A 28 4.38 -4.48 12.44
C THR A 28 3.53 -4.90 11.25
N THR A 29 2.49 -4.13 10.91
CA THR A 29 1.66 -4.35 9.72
C THR A 29 2.47 -4.14 8.44
N ALA A 30 3.29 -3.09 8.38
CA ALA A 30 4.14 -2.80 7.23
C ALA A 30 5.18 -3.92 7.01
N ILE A 31 5.83 -4.36 8.08
CA ILE A 31 6.79 -5.47 8.03
C ILE A 31 6.08 -6.75 7.60
N GLY A 32 4.99 -7.13 8.28
CA GLY A 32 4.24 -8.34 7.95
C GLY A 32 3.78 -8.34 6.49
N MET A 33 3.30 -7.20 5.97
CA MET A 33 2.95 -7.09 4.56
C MET A 33 4.16 -7.27 3.64
N LEU A 34 5.27 -6.57 3.89
CA LEU A 34 6.46 -6.63 3.03
C LEU A 34 7.20 -7.98 3.14
N SER A 35 7.09 -8.68 4.26
CA SER A 35 7.64 -10.03 4.43
C SER A 35 6.91 -11.03 3.53
N GLU A 36 5.59 -10.88 3.38
CA GLU A 36 4.78 -11.73 2.49
C GLU A 36 4.86 -11.30 1.02
N LEU A 37 4.93 -9.99 0.77
CA LEU A 37 4.85 -9.42 -0.57
C LEU A 37 6.21 -9.33 -1.27
N GLY A 38 7.29 -9.20 -0.52
CA GLY A 38 8.61 -8.92 -1.07
C GLY A 38 8.65 -7.58 -1.80
N ASP A 39 9.43 -7.53 -2.88
CA ASP A 39 9.55 -6.34 -3.71
C ASP A 39 8.23 -6.08 -4.47
N LEU A 40 7.63 -4.92 -4.23
CA LEU A 40 6.39 -4.49 -4.88
C LEU A 40 6.58 -4.13 -6.36
N SER A 41 7.82 -3.91 -6.80
CA SER A 41 8.16 -3.68 -8.21
C SER A 41 7.87 -4.89 -9.10
N ARG A 42 7.80 -6.11 -8.53
CA ARG A 42 7.46 -7.35 -9.25
C ARG A 42 6.04 -7.35 -9.82
N PHE A 43 5.18 -6.49 -9.29
CA PHE A 43 3.84 -6.27 -9.82
C PHE A 43 3.88 -5.08 -10.78
N GLU A 44 3.66 -5.32 -12.07
CA GLU A 44 3.67 -4.26 -13.07
C GLU A 44 2.48 -3.30 -12.91
N HIS A 45 1.36 -3.84 -12.42
CA HIS A 45 0.12 -3.10 -12.22
C HIS A 45 -0.49 -3.41 -10.84
N PRO A 46 -1.07 -2.44 -10.11
CA PRO A 46 -1.63 -2.66 -8.77
C PRO A 46 -2.76 -3.71 -8.74
N ARG A 47 -3.42 -3.95 -9.87
CA ARG A 47 -4.41 -5.04 -10.04
C ARG A 47 -3.80 -6.44 -9.83
N GLN A 48 -2.53 -6.64 -10.20
CA GLN A 48 -1.83 -7.91 -9.98
C GLN A 48 -1.63 -8.15 -8.47
N LEU A 49 -1.24 -7.12 -7.72
CA LEU A 49 -1.17 -7.19 -6.25
C LEU A 49 -2.54 -7.49 -5.63
N MET A 50 -3.61 -6.82 -6.08
CA MET A 50 -4.97 -7.07 -5.60
C MET A 50 -5.42 -8.52 -5.83
N ALA A 51 -5.09 -9.08 -7.00
CA ALA A 51 -5.37 -10.48 -7.31
C ALA A 51 -4.55 -11.43 -6.41
N TRP A 52 -3.26 -11.15 -6.21
CA TRP A 52 -2.38 -11.94 -5.34
C TRP A 52 -2.84 -11.96 -3.87
N LEU A 53 -3.32 -10.82 -3.38
CA LEU A 53 -3.89 -10.68 -2.03
C LEU A 53 -5.25 -11.38 -1.87
N GLY A 54 -5.89 -11.83 -2.96
CA GLY A 54 -7.22 -12.42 -2.92
C GLY A 54 -8.29 -11.41 -2.49
N VAL A 55 -8.14 -10.14 -2.89
CA VAL A 55 -9.13 -9.08 -2.61
C VAL A 55 -9.91 -8.67 -3.86
N THR A 56 -9.64 -9.30 -4.99
CA THR A 56 -10.48 -9.18 -6.19
C THR A 56 -11.76 -10.02 -6.00
N PRO A 57 -12.96 -9.47 -6.24
CA PRO A 57 -14.19 -10.26 -6.24
C PRO A 57 -14.13 -11.28 -7.37
N SER A 58 -14.70 -12.47 -7.15
CA SER A 58 -14.69 -13.57 -8.12
C SER A 58 -15.38 -13.26 -9.45
N GLU A 59 -16.16 -12.16 -9.53
CA GLU A 59 -16.92 -11.80 -10.73
C GLU A 59 -16.61 -10.37 -11.17
N TYR A 60 -15.97 -10.26 -12.33
CA TYR A 60 -16.03 -9.08 -13.19
C TYR A 60 -17.07 -9.42 -14.27
N SER A 61 -18.28 -8.87 -14.20
CA SER A 61 -19.19 -8.91 -15.35
C SER A 61 -19.57 -7.50 -15.74
N SER A 62 -19.08 -7.13 -16.92
CA SER A 62 -19.65 -6.13 -17.82
C SER A 62 -21.15 -6.39 -18.01
N GLY A 63 -21.96 -5.34 -17.90
CA GLY A 63 -23.39 -5.39 -18.24
C GLY A 63 -24.28 -5.00 -17.07
N GLU A 64 -24.73 -3.73 -17.09
CA GLU A 64 -25.89 -3.06 -16.47
C GLU A 64 -26.45 -3.44 -15.08
N ARG A 65 -26.19 -4.61 -14.50
CA ARG A 65 -26.59 -5.00 -13.13
C ARG A 65 -25.55 -5.95 -12.52
N GLY A 66 -24.35 -5.45 -12.24
CA GLY A 66 -23.28 -6.25 -11.64
C GLY A 66 -23.53 -6.58 -10.17
N ARG A 67 -23.95 -7.82 -9.87
CA ARG A 67 -23.73 -8.43 -8.55
C ARG A 67 -22.22 -8.67 -8.41
N GLN A 68 -21.59 -8.07 -7.40
CA GLN A 68 -20.20 -8.36 -7.05
C GLN A 68 -20.18 -9.62 -6.17
N GLY A 69 -19.57 -10.70 -6.65
CA GLY A 69 -19.30 -11.90 -5.86
C GLY A 69 -18.38 -11.68 -4.66
N SER A 70 -18.25 -12.69 -3.81
CA SER A 70 -17.33 -12.68 -2.66
C SER A 70 -15.87 -12.54 -3.11
N ILE A 71 -15.00 -12.07 -2.21
CA ILE A 71 -13.55 -12.02 -2.47
C ILE A 71 -13.04 -13.44 -2.77
N THR A 72 -12.19 -13.57 -3.78
CA THR A 72 -11.48 -14.82 -4.03
C THR A 72 -10.57 -15.09 -2.83
N LYS A 73 -10.94 -16.02 -1.95
CA LYS A 73 -10.10 -16.40 -0.79
C LYS A 73 -8.78 -17.09 -1.20
N THR A 74 -8.53 -17.24 -2.50
CA THR A 74 -7.30 -17.73 -3.11
C THR A 74 -6.24 -16.62 -3.07
N GLY A 75 -5.37 -16.64 -2.06
CA GLY A 75 -4.33 -15.65 -1.85
C GLY A 75 -3.83 -15.68 -0.41
N ASN A 76 -2.71 -14.99 -0.12
CA ASN A 76 -2.08 -14.99 1.20
C ASN A 76 -3.06 -14.50 2.29
N SER A 77 -3.51 -15.43 3.15
CA SER A 77 -4.55 -15.18 4.15
C SER A 77 -4.09 -14.21 5.22
N TYR A 78 -2.81 -14.24 5.58
CA TYR A 78 -2.21 -13.34 6.56
C TYR A 78 -2.10 -11.91 6.02
N ALA A 79 -1.52 -11.73 4.83
CA ALA A 79 -1.43 -10.41 4.19
C ALA A 79 -2.82 -9.80 3.92
N ARG A 80 -3.80 -10.61 3.51
CA ARG A 80 -5.19 -10.18 3.36
C ARG A 80 -5.80 -9.73 4.68
N LYS A 81 -5.57 -10.45 5.77
CA LYS A 81 -6.03 -10.05 7.11
C LYS A 81 -5.42 -8.70 7.49
N LEU A 82 -4.10 -8.54 7.37
CA LEU A 82 -3.41 -7.27 7.66
C LEU A 82 -3.99 -6.10 6.85
N LEU A 83 -4.30 -6.32 5.57
CA LEU A 83 -4.89 -5.31 4.70
C LEU A 83 -6.30 -4.91 5.14
N VAL A 84 -7.15 -5.89 5.47
CA VAL A 84 -8.53 -5.64 5.93
C VAL A 84 -8.52 -4.93 7.29
N GLU A 85 -7.65 -5.34 8.21
CA GLU A 85 -7.44 -4.66 9.50
C GLU A 85 -7.03 -3.19 9.30
N ALA A 86 -6.07 -2.93 8.41
CA ALA A 86 -5.66 -1.57 8.07
C ALA A 86 -6.82 -0.74 7.46
N ALA A 87 -7.64 -1.37 6.62
CA ALA A 87 -8.77 -0.73 5.94
C ALA A 87 -9.84 -0.21 6.90
N TRP A 88 -10.03 -0.84 8.06
CA TRP A 88 -10.97 -0.38 9.09
C TRP A 88 -10.68 1.04 9.58
N SER A 89 -9.42 1.49 9.53
CA SER A 89 -9.04 2.83 9.97
C SER A 89 -9.65 3.96 9.13
N TYR A 90 -10.07 3.68 7.89
CA TYR A 90 -10.65 4.67 6.98
C TYR A 90 -12.17 4.84 7.14
N ARG A 91 -12.81 4.12 8.07
CA ARG A 91 -14.21 4.37 8.45
C ARG A 91 -14.42 5.75 9.09
N PHE A 92 -13.35 6.29 9.64
CA PHE A 92 -13.35 7.57 10.33
C PHE A 92 -13.02 8.72 9.36
N PRO A 93 -13.42 9.96 9.67
CA PRO A 93 -13.07 11.14 8.86
C PRO A 93 -11.56 11.28 8.64
N ALA A 94 -11.17 11.80 7.47
CA ALA A 94 -9.77 12.09 7.14
C ALA A 94 -9.23 13.17 8.08
N ARG A 95 -8.07 12.91 8.68
CA ARG A 95 -7.35 13.77 9.63
C ARG A 95 -5.91 13.29 9.76
N VAL A 96 -4.98 14.23 9.92
CA VAL A 96 -3.62 13.91 10.37
C VAL A 96 -3.64 14.04 11.89
N SER A 97 -3.60 12.91 12.60
CA SER A 97 -3.42 12.94 14.06
C SER A 97 -1.95 13.17 14.41
N THR A 98 -1.67 13.54 15.66
CA THR A 98 -0.32 13.64 16.21
C THR A 98 0.52 12.40 15.94
N ASP A 99 -0.05 11.20 16.08
CA ASP A 99 0.66 9.94 15.81
C ASP A 99 0.94 9.70 14.33
N ILE A 100 0.09 10.21 13.43
CA ILE A 100 0.35 10.15 11.99
C ILE A 100 1.44 11.14 11.63
N GLN A 101 1.38 12.36 12.18
CA GLN A 101 2.38 13.39 11.97
C GLN A 101 3.78 12.89 12.39
N ARG A 102 3.91 12.31 13.58
CA ARG A 102 5.18 11.72 14.04
C ARG A 102 5.71 10.62 13.12
N ARG A 103 4.82 9.81 12.54
CA ARG A 103 5.21 8.77 11.58
C ARG A 103 5.63 9.33 10.22
N GLN A 104 5.21 10.55 9.89
CA GLN A 104 5.57 11.23 8.65
C GLN A 104 6.86 12.05 8.77
N GLU A 105 7.38 12.24 10.00
CA GLU A 105 8.66 12.91 10.24
C GLU A 105 9.79 12.16 9.51
N GLY A 106 10.57 12.89 8.71
CA GLY A 106 11.67 12.32 7.93
C GLY A 106 11.25 11.55 6.68
N ILE A 107 9.94 11.37 6.42
CA ILE A 107 9.47 10.74 5.18
C ILE A 107 9.43 11.80 4.06
N PRO A 108 9.96 11.48 2.85
CA PRO A 108 9.89 12.38 1.71
C PRO A 108 8.47 12.87 1.39
N LYS A 109 8.35 14.16 1.06
CA LYS A 109 7.07 14.83 0.79
C LYS A 109 6.19 14.13 -0.26
N PRO A 110 6.71 13.61 -1.38
CA PRO A 110 5.88 12.90 -2.36
C PRO A 110 5.17 11.67 -1.77
N ILE A 111 5.80 11.00 -0.80
CA ILE A 111 5.21 9.84 -0.12
C ILE A 111 4.14 10.27 0.87
N THR A 112 4.39 11.33 1.65
CA THR A 112 3.40 11.86 2.61
C THR A 112 2.18 12.43 1.90
N ASP A 113 2.38 13.15 0.79
CA ASP A 113 1.29 13.70 -0.03
C ASP A 113 0.47 12.56 -0.64
N ARG A 114 1.13 11.49 -1.12
CA ARG A 114 0.43 10.31 -1.63
C ARG A 114 -0.34 9.54 -0.55
N ALA A 115 0.21 9.44 0.65
CA ALA A 115 -0.48 8.86 1.80
C ALA A 115 -1.70 9.70 2.22
N TRP A 116 -1.63 11.02 2.09
CA TRP A 116 -2.75 11.92 2.31
C TRP A 116 -3.85 11.75 1.25
N ASP A 117 -3.49 11.67 -0.03
CA ASP A 117 -4.42 11.35 -1.12
C ASP A 117 -5.14 10.02 -0.88
N ALA A 118 -4.40 9.01 -0.43
CA ALA A 118 -4.93 7.72 -0.04
C ALA A 118 -6.00 7.89 1.05
N GLN A 119 -5.67 8.62 2.12
CA GLN A 119 -6.60 8.83 3.22
C GLN A 119 -7.87 9.56 2.78
N LEU A 120 -7.76 10.64 2.01
CA LEU A 120 -8.91 11.38 1.48
C LEU A 120 -9.81 10.48 0.63
N ARG A 121 -9.21 9.70 -0.29
CA ARG A 121 -9.95 8.83 -1.20
C ARG A 121 -10.62 7.66 -0.47
N LEU A 122 -9.90 6.99 0.42
CA LEU A 122 -10.40 5.81 1.14
C LEU A 122 -11.50 6.17 2.13
N CYS A 123 -11.36 7.28 2.87
CA CYS A 123 -12.42 7.78 3.74
C CYS A 123 -13.68 8.18 2.96
N ARG A 124 -13.51 8.85 1.80
CA ARG A 124 -14.63 9.19 0.90
C ARG A 124 -15.31 7.93 0.37
N ARG A 125 -14.53 6.90 -0.01
CA ARG A 125 -15.04 5.63 -0.51
C ARG A 125 -15.88 4.90 0.53
N TYR A 126 -15.38 4.81 1.77
CA TYR A 126 -16.13 4.21 2.87
C TYR A 126 -17.46 4.94 3.08
N ARG A 127 -17.41 6.27 3.23
CA ARG A 127 -18.59 7.10 3.48
C ARG A 127 -19.65 6.93 2.41
N LYS A 128 -19.26 6.98 1.12
CA LYS A 128 -20.17 6.80 -0.01
C LYS A 128 -20.86 5.43 0.00
N LEU A 129 -20.19 4.38 0.47
CA LEU A 129 -20.79 3.04 0.58
C LEU A 129 -21.71 2.94 1.79
N ALA A 130 -21.33 3.53 2.92
CA ALA A 130 -22.16 3.59 4.13
C ALA A 130 -23.46 4.39 3.89
N GLU A 131 -23.38 5.54 3.22
CA GLU A 131 -24.53 6.37 2.82
C GLU A 131 -25.51 5.61 1.91
N ARG A 132 -25.02 4.62 1.14
CA ARG A 132 -25.83 3.73 0.30
C ARG A 132 -26.41 2.53 1.05
N GLY A 133 -26.31 2.52 2.39
CA GLY A 133 -26.80 1.43 3.24
C GLY A 133 -26.00 0.14 3.15
N LYS A 134 -24.76 0.16 2.59
CA LYS A 134 -23.91 -1.04 2.60
C LYS A 134 -23.41 -1.31 4.00
N ASN A 135 -23.40 -2.58 4.42
CA ASN A 135 -22.84 -2.96 5.70
C ASN A 135 -21.34 -2.63 5.78
N ALA A 136 -20.83 -2.50 7.01
CA ALA A 136 -19.45 -2.09 7.24
C ALA A 136 -18.44 -3.04 6.58
N ASN A 137 -18.68 -4.35 6.59
CA ASN A 137 -17.79 -5.34 5.99
C ASN A 137 -17.65 -5.17 4.48
N ILE A 138 -18.74 -4.95 3.75
CA ILE A 138 -18.69 -4.67 2.30
C ILE A 138 -17.93 -3.37 2.03
N ALA A 139 -18.19 -2.32 2.82
CA ALA A 139 -17.48 -1.06 2.67
C ALA A 139 -15.98 -1.20 2.93
N VAL A 140 -15.59 -1.90 4.00
CA VAL A 140 -14.20 -2.16 4.37
C VAL A 140 -13.47 -3.00 3.32
N VAL A 141 -14.11 -4.05 2.79
CA VAL A 141 -13.51 -4.86 1.71
C VAL A 141 -13.27 -4.01 0.46
N ALA A 142 -14.21 -3.14 0.09
CA ALA A 142 -14.01 -2.23 -1.03
C ALA A 142 -12.87 -1.22 -0.78
N VAL A 143 -12.74 -0.72 0.45
CA VAL A 143 -11.62 0.14 0.88
C VAL A 143 -10.29 -0.62 0.84
N ALA A 144 -10.25 -1.86 1.33
CA ALA A 144 -9.05 -2.70 1.34
C ALA A 144 -8.50 -2.92 -0.08
N ARG A 145 -9.40 -3.09 -1.07
CA ARG A 145 -9.02 -3.19 -2.48
C ARG A 145 -8.32 -1.92 -2.98
N GLU A 146 -8.89 -0.75 -2.72
CA GLU A 146 -8.27 0.52 -3.11
C GLU A 146 -6.97 0.78 -2.33
N LEU A 147 -6.92 0.38 -1.05
CA LEU A 147 -5.74 0.48 -0.19
C LEU A 147 -4.57 -0.34 -0.75
N ALA A 148 -4.81 -1.54 -1.30
CA ALA A 148 -3.74 -2.32 -1.95
C ALA A 148 -3.08 -1.55 -3.11
N GLY A 149 -3.85 -0.77 -3.86
CA GLY A 149 -3.29 0.08 -4.92
C GLY A 149 -2.37 1.17 -4.38
N PHE A 150 -2.75 1.80 -3.26
CA PHE A 150 -1.90 2.79 -2.60
C PHE A 150 -0.66 2.17 -1.96
N ILE A 151 -0.75 0.98 -1.38
CA ILE A 151 0.40 0.23 -0.86
C ILE A 151 1.41 -0.04 -1.97
N TRP A 152 0.94 -0.51 -3.13
CA TRP A 152 1.80 -0.75 -4.28
C TRP A 152 2.54 0.51 -4.73
N ASP A 153 1.80 1.61 -4.89
CA ASP A 153 2.33 2.88 -5.38
C ASP A 153 3.33 3.51 -4.39
N ILE A 154 2.93 3.66 -3.12
CA ILE A 154 3.78 4.19 -2.07
C ILE A 154 5.00 3.30 -1.85
N GLY A 155 4.84 1.98 -1.87
CA GLY A 155 5.97 1.05 -1.73
C GLY A 155 7.00 1.23 -2.84
N ARG A 156 6.56 1.35 -4.10
CA ARG A 156 7.46 1.62 -5.22
C ARG A 156 8.12 3.00 -5.13
N LEU A 157 7.36 4.05 -4.79
CA LEU A 157 7.88 5.40 -4.58
C LEU A 157 8.93 5.44 -3.46
N SER A 158 8.69 4.68 -2.39
CA SER A 158 9.62 4.60 -1.26
C SER A 158 10.91 3.90 -1.67
N MET A 159 10.82 2.82 -2.45
CA MET A 159 12.00 2.12 -2.94
C MET A 159 12.79 2.94 -3.97
N SER A 160 12.13 3.74 -4.82
CA SER A 160 12.81 4.57 -5.82
C SER A 160 13.47 5.81 -5.22
N GLN A 161 12.91 6.39 -4.16
CA GLN A 161 13.50 7.54 -3.47
C GLN A 161 14.59 7.16 -2.47
N ALA A 162 14.67 5.88 -2.12
CA ALA A 162 15.66 5.38 -1.19
C ALA A 162 16.95 4.90 -1.85
N VAL A 163 17.09 5.06 -3.17
CA VAL A 163 18.33 4.75 -3.90
C VAL A 163 19.50 5.47 -3.22
N PRO A 164 20.39 4.75 -2.54
CA PRO A 164 21.68 5.27 -2.14
C PRO A 164 22.61 5.20 -3.37
N ASP A 165 23.47 6.20 -3.49
CA ASP A 165 24.56 6.36 -4.45
C ASP A 165 25.15 5.02 -4.97
N GLY A 166 25.06 4.74 -6.27
CA GLY A 166 25.59 3.49 -6.82
C GLY A 166 25.16 3.09 -8.24
N ALA A 167 24.30 3.85 -8.91
CA ALA A 167 23.94 3.61 -10.31
C ALA A 167 24.37 4.79 -11.20
N GLN A 168 25.68 5.00 -11.34
CA GLN A 168 26.19 5.59 -12.58
C GLN A 168 26.24 4.47 -13.62
N PRO A 169 25.54 4.59 -14.77
CA PRO A 169 25.82 3.70 -15.89
C PRO A 169 27.26 3.98 -16.33
N THR A 170 28.15 3.03 -16.09
CA THR A 170 29.45 2.93 -16.77
C THR A 170 29.16 2.68 -18.24
N HIS A 171 28.91 3.75 -19.00
CA HIS A 171 29.05 3.70 -20.44
C HIS A 171 30.54 3.85 -20.74
N GLN A 172 31.19 2.71 -20.94
CA GLN A 172 32.54 2.62 -21.46
C GLN A 172 32.63 3.25 -22.86
N LEU A 173 33.76 3.95 -23.07
CA LEU A 173 34.57 4.00 -24.29
C LEU A 173 33.92 4.55 -25.56
N HIS A 174 34.28 5.79 -25.93
CA HIS A 174 34.61 6.08 -27.31
C HIS A 174 35.97 6.80 -27.37
N HIS A 175 36.89 6.15 -28.06
CA HIS A 175 38.21 6.62 -28.44
C HIS A 175 38.18 8.02 -29.09
N ALA A 176 39.08 8.89 -28.66
CA ALA A 176 39.70 9.91 -29.51
C ALA A 176 40.99 10.40 -28.84
N GLY A 177 42.12 9.86 -29.28
CA GLY A 177 43.45 10.27 -28.86
C GLY A 177 44.45 9.83 -29.92
N HIS A 178 44.85 10.83 -30.71
CA HIS A 178 45.91 10.94 -31.71
C HIS A 178 46.92 9.80 -31.88
#